data_AF-A0A7C7YF28-F1
#
_entry.id   AF-A0A7C7YF28-F1
#
_cell.length_a   1.000
_cell.length_b   1.000
_cell.length_c   1.000
_cell.angle_alpha   90.00
_cell.angle_beta   90.00
_cell.angle_gamma   90.00
#
_symmetry.space_group_name_H-M   'P 1'
#
loop_
_entity.id
_entity.type
_entity.pdbx_description
1 polymer ?
#
loop_
_entity_poly.entity_id
_entity_poly.type
_entity_poly.pdbx_seq_one_letter_code
_entity_poly.pdbx_strand_id
1 'polypeptide(L)'
;MLFTQAMFVAAFIALVLVGLVVFALVRNADSLPKSFLKFLGYFLLVGSTLELLLLAWVVIYITFGDASWGLSTNEFWKQQLSGIYFVKQWLYSWVWNDVLNFFLAYLPAILFLTMRTTATTLVGLWALSASRR
;
A
#
# COMPACT_ATOMS: atom_id res chain seq x y z
N MET A 1 0.87 -20.86 -13.89
CA MET A 1 2.26 -20.52 -13.52
C MET A 1 2.83 -19.34 -14.30
N LEU A 2 2.57 -19.19 -15.61
CA LEU A 2 3.05 -18.03 -16.39
C LEU A 2 2.50 -16.67 -15.90
N PHE A 3 1.23 -16.62 -15.49
CA PHE A 3 0.59 -15.38 -15.03
C PHE A 3 1.20 -14.82 -13.72
N THR A 4 1.53 -15.69 -12.77
CA THR A 4 2.11 -15.27 -11.48
C THR A 4 3.55 -14.77 -11.66
N GLN A 5 4.37 -15.43 -12.48
CA GLN A 5 5.72 -14.96 -12.78
C GLN A 5 5.73 -13.59 -13.46
N ALA A 6 4.85 -13.36 -14.45
CA ALA A 6 4.74 -12.05 -15.10
C ALA A 6 4.34 -10.94 -14.13
N MET A 7 3.43 -11.21 -13.19
CA MET A 7 3.02 -10.25 -12.15
C MET A 7 4.16 -9.95 -11.16
N PHE A 8 4.94 -10.96 -10.74
CA PHE A 8 6.10 -10.74 -9.88
C PHE A 8 7.19 -9.92 -10.58
N VAL A 9 7.46 -10.21 -11.85
CA VAL A 9 8.43 -9.44 -12.66
C VAL A 9 7.95 -8.00 -12.85
N ALA A 10 6.68 -7.79 -13.15
CA ALA A 10 6.10 -6.45 -13.26
C ALA A 10 6.17 -5.68 -11.94
N ALA A 11 5.86 -6.32 -10.82
CA ALA A 11 5.97 -5.72 -9.48
C ALA A 11 7.42 -5.36 -9.15
N PHE A 12 8.38 -6.24 -9.46
CA PHE A 12 9.80 -5.97 -9.27
C PHE A 12 10.30 -4.81 -10.13
N ILE A 13 9.95 -4.78 -11.42
CA ILE A 13 10.29 -3.68 -12.33
C ILE A 13 9.69 -2.37 -11.82
N ALA A 14 8.42 -2.37 -11.41
CA ALA A 14 7.77 -1.19 -10.85
C ALA A 14 8.51 -0.68 -9.60
N LEU A 15 8.92 -1.58 -8.70
CA LEU A 15 9.64 -1.25 -7.48
C LEU A 15 11.01 -0.63 -7.80
N VAL A 16 11.76 -1.21 -8.75
CA VAL A 16 13.04 -0.66 -9.23
C VAL A 16 12.85 0.71 -9.87
N LEU A 17 11.84 0.88 -10.73
CA LEU A 17 11.55 2.15 -11.38
C LEU A 17 11.17 3.22 -10.36
N VAL A 18 10.30 2.92 -9.40
CA VAL A 18 9.95 3.85 -8.32
C VAL A 18 11.19 4.22 -7.52
N GLY A 19 12.03 3.24 -7.16
CA GLY A 19 13.29 3.49 -6.46
C GLY A 19 14.23 4.40 -7.24
N LEU A 20 14.39 4.18 -8.55
CA LEU A 20 15.21 5.02 -9.43
C LEU A 20 14.66 6.44 -9.56
N VAL A 21 13.33 6.59 -9.68
CA VAL A 21 12.66 7.89 -9.75
C VAL A 21 12.87 8.67 -8.46
N VAL A 22 12.66 8.04 -7.30
CA VAL A 22 12.89 8.67 -5.99
C VAL A 22 14.37 9.04 -5.83
N PHE A 23 15.29 8.14 -6.19
CA PHE A 23 16.72 8.42 -6.13
C PHE A 23 17.13 9.59 -7.03
N ALA A 24 16.62 9.65 -8.26
CA ALA A 24 16.88 10.74 -9.18
C ALA A 24 16.31 12.07 -8.67
N LEU A 25 15.11 12.05 -8.09
CA LEU A 25 14.47 13.20 -7.44
C LEU A 25 15.32 13.73 -6.29
N VAL A 26 15.79 12.86 -5.40
CA VAL A 26 16.60 13.24 -4.24
C VAL A 26 17.97 13.76 -4.66
N ARG A 27 18.62 13.09 -5.62
CA ARG A 27 19.95 13.48 -6.10
C ARG A 27 19.96 14.80 -6.85
N ASN A 28 18.89 15.09 -7.59
CA ASN A 28 18.79 16.30 -8.43
C ASN A 28 17.90 17.38 -7.79
N ALA A 29 17.60 17.28 -6.49
CA ALA A 29 16.68 18.18 -5.80
C ALA A 29 17.05 19.66 -5.99
N ASP A 30 18.34 19.99 -5.95
CA ASP A 30 18.84 21.37 -6.09
C ASP A 30 18.67 21.94 -7.50
N SER A 31 18.56 21.07 -8.52
CA SER A 31 18.33 21.47 -9.91
C SER A 31 16.85 21.63 -10.26
N LEU A 32 15.95 21.18 -9.39
CA LEU A 32 14.51 21.23 -9.64
C LEU A 32 13.93 22.61 -9.31
N PRO A 33 12.93 23.09 -10.09
CA PRO A 33 12.27 24.35 -9.78
C PRO A 33 11.61 24.30 -8.39
N LYS A 34 11.85 25.32 -7.55
CA LYS A 34 11.24 25.40 -6.21
C LYS A 34 9.71 25.31 -6.25
N SER A 35 9.08 25.88 -7.27
CA SER A 35 7.63 25.78 -7.51
C SER A 35 7.17 24.35 -7.76
N PHE A 36 7.96 23.55 -8.48
CA PHE A 36 7.66 22.14 -8.74
C PHE A 36 7.74 21.31 -7.46
N LEU A 37 8.79 21.50 -6.65
CA LEU A 37 8.93 20.83 -5.36
C LEU A 37 7.82 21.19 -4.37
N LYS A 38 7.38 22.46 -4.35
CA LYS A 38 6.21 22.90 -3.57
C LYS A 38 4.93 22.20 -4.03
N PHE A 39 4.67 22.20 -5.33
CA PHE A 39 3.50 21.53 -5.90
C PHE A 39 3.50 20.04 -5.58
N LEU A 40 4.62 19.35 -5.81
CA LEU A 40 4.79 17.94 -5.53
C LEU A 40 4.54 17.63 -4.05
N GLY A 41 5.10 18.45 -3.16
CA GLY A 41 4.89 18.33 -1.72
C GLY A 41 3.42 18.46 -1.30
N TYR A 42 2.74 19.51 -1.76
CA TYR A 42 1.31 19.69 -1.47
C TYR A 42 0.44 18.60 -2.08
N PHE A 43 0.72 18.21 -3.33
CA PHE A 43 -0.02 17.15 -4.02
C PHE A 43 0.08 15.82 -3.27
N LEU A 44 1.29 15.44 -2.84
CA LEU A 44 1.51 14.21 -2.08
C LEU A 44 0.89 14.27 -0.68
N LEU A 45 0.94 15.42 0.00
CA LEU A 45 0.29 15.58 1.30
C LEU A 45 -1.24 15.51 1.21
N VAL A 46 -1.85 16.21 0.25
CA VAL A 46 -3.30 16.15 0.01
C VAL A 46 -3.70 14.72 -0.36
N GLY A 47 -2.95 14.08 -1.25
CA GLY A 47 -3.15 12.67 -1.62
C GLY A 47 -3.07 11.75 -0.40
N SER A 48 -2.03 11.86 0.41
CA SER A 48 -1.87 11.04 1.63
C SER A 48 -2.95 11.32 2.67
N THR A 49 -3.49 12.54 2.74
CA THR A 49 -4.61 12.87 3.63
C THR A 49 -5.90 12.16 3.18
N LEU A 50 -6.17 12.12 1.87
CA LEU A 50 -7.28 11.35 1.33
C LEU A 50 -7.09 9.84 1.53
N GLU A 51 -5.86 9.33 1.36
CA GLU A 51 -5.53 7.94 1.66
C GLU A 51 -5.74 7.62 3.16
N LEU A 52 -5.38 8.55 4.06
CA LEU A 52 -5.61 8.41 5.50
C LEU A 52 -7.10 8.40 5.86
N LEU A 53 -7.92 9.24 5.22
CA LEU A 53 -9.38 9.22 5.39
C LEU A 53 -9.98 7.90 4.92
N LEU A 54 -9.50 7.37 3.79
CA LEU A 54 -9.91 6.07 3.27
C LEU A 54 -9.49 4.95 4.23
N LEU A 55 -8.30 5.03 4.81
CA LEU A 55 -7.82 4.09 5.82
C LEU A 55 -8.67 4.12 7.09
N ALA A 56 -8.99 5.32 7.60
CA ALA A 56 -9.89 5.49 8.73
C ALA A 56 -11.28 4.90 8.45
N TRP A 57 -11.81 5.12 7.24
CA TRP A 57 -13.07 4.53 6.82
C TRP A 57 -13.03 3.01 6.77
N VAL A 58 -11.95 2.42 6.23
CA VAL A 58 -11.75 0.95 6.21
C VAL A 58 -11.70 0.38 7.64
N VAL A 59 -11.03 1.05 8.56
CA VAL A 59 -10.96 0.62 9.97
C VAL A 59 -12.34 0.69 10.65
N ILE A 60 -13.07 1.78 10.46
CA ILE A 60 -14.44 1.93 10.98
C ILE A 60 -15.35 0.84 10.40
N TYR A 61 -15.26 0.58 9.09
CA TYR A 61 -16.04 -0.45 8.44
C TYR A 61 -15.77 -1.85 9.00
N ILE A 62 -14.50 -2.21 9.23
CA ILE A 62 -14.15 -3.52 9.82
C ILE A 62 -14.64 -3.62 11.27
N THR A 63 -14.65 -2.51 12.01
CA THR A 63 -15.01 -2.48 13.44
C THR A 63 -16.53 -2.51 13.66
N PHE A 64 -17.31 -1.92 12.76
CA PHE A 64 -18.75 -1.70 12.94
C PHE A 64 -19.64 -2.30 11.85
N GLY A 65 -19.07 -2.82 10.76
CA GLY A 65 -19.81 -3.40 9.65
C GLY A 65 -19.90 -4.91 9.74
N ASP A 66 -21.10 -5.47 9.52
CA ASP A 66 -21.28 -6.88 9.22
C ASP A 66 -20.61 -7.16 7.87
N ALA A 67 -19.40 -7.72 7.95
CA ALA A 67 -18.47 -7.91 6.84
C ALA A 67 -19.08 -8.74 5.69
N SER A 68 -19.74 -8.05 4.77
CA SER A 68 -20.47 -8.64 3.63
C SER A 68 -19.89 -8.23 2.27
N TRP A 69 -18.94 -7.28 2.24
CA TRP A 69 -18.16 -7.01 1.04
C TRP A 69 -16.87 -7.81 1.05
N GLY A 70 -16.80 -8.80 0.15
CA GLY A 70 -15.58 -9.50 -0.21
C GLY A 70 -14.58 -8.56 -0.88
N LEU A 71 -13.90 -7.72 -0.11
CA LEU A 71 -12.60 -7.17 -0.50
C LEU A 71 -11.66 -8.37 -0.64
N SER A 72 -11.53 -8.89 -1.86
CA SER A 72 -11.11 -10.27 -2.16
C SER A 72 -9.61 -10.53 -1.91
N THR A 73 -9.13 -10.37 -0.68
CA THR A 73 -7.84 -10.91 -0.26
C THR A 73 -7.76 -12.42 -0.45
N ASN A 74 -8.89 -13.12 -0.55
CA ASN A 74 -8.89 -14.53 -0.92
C ASN A 74 -8.30 -14.80 -2.32
N GLU A 75 -8.48 -13.89 -3.29
CA GLU A 75 -7.81 -13.97 -4.58
C GLU A 75 -6.32 -13.63 -4.47
N PHE A 76 -5.96 -12.63 -3.68
CA PHE A 76 -4.55 -12.31 -3.40
C PHE A 76 -3.80 -13.50 -2.78
N TRP A 77 -4.39 -14.19 -1.80
CA TRP A 77 -3.83 -15.40 -1.20
C TRP A 77 -3.75 -16.56 -2.19
N LYS A 78 -4.76 -16.76 -3.04
CA LYS A 78 -4.73 -17.79 -4.10
C LYS A 78 -3.69 -17.51 -5.16
N GLN A 79 -3.52 -16.25 -5.58
CA GLN A 79 -2.67 -15.87 -6.70
C GLN A 79 -1.21 -15.64 -6.28
N GLN A 80 -0.95 -14.97 -5.15
CA GLN A 80 0.40 -14.58 -4.74
C GLN A 80 1.02 -15.48 -3.66
N LEU A 81 0.20 -16.14 -2.84
CA LEU A 81 0.63 -17.02 -1.75
C LEU A 81 0.10 -18.45 -1.95
N SER A 82 0.07 -18.92 -3.21
CA SER A 82 -0.52 -20.22 -3.59
C SER A 82 0.10 -21.40 -2.84
N GLY A 83 1.41 -21.38 -2.57
CA GLY A 83 2.10 -22.43 -1.82
C GLY A 83 1.72 -22.51 -0.35
N ILE A 84 1.22 -21.42 0.25
CA ILE A 84 0.81 -21.34 1.67
C ILE A 84 -0.72 -21.29 1.79
N TYR A 85 -1.45 -21.23 0.66
CA TYR A 85 -2.91 -21.20 0.63
C TYR A 85 -3.56 -22.41 1.30
N PHE A 86 -2.93 -23.58 1.22
CA PHE A 86 -3.37 -24.79 1.93
C PHE A 86 -3.37 -24.58 3.46
N VAL A 87 -2.37 -23.87 3.99
CA VAL A 87 -2.26 -23.55 5.42
C VAL A 87 -3.39 -22.61 5.84
N LYS A 88 -3.73 -21.63 4.98
CA LYS A 88 -4.91 -20.77 5.18
C LYS A 88 -6.18 -21.61 5.26
N GLN A 89 -6.44 -22.51 4.30
CA GLN A 89 -7.67 -23.31 4.31
C GLN A 89 -7.75 -24.25 5.52
N TRP A 90 -6.61 -24.82 5.93
CA TRP A 90 -6.51 -25.63 7.14
C TRP A 90 -6.79 -24.79 8.40
N LEU A 91 -6.23 -23.58 8.53
CA LEU A 91 -6.55 -22.68 9.64
C LEU A 91 -8.04 -22.32 9.71
N TYR A 92 -8.67 -22.07 8.56
CA TYR A 92 -10.10 -21.75 8.48
C TYR A 92 -11.02 -22.92 8.87
N SER A 93 -10.55 -24.17 8.92
CA SER A 93 -11.38 -25.31 9.34
C SER A 93 -11.36 -25.58 10.86
N TRP A 94 -10.52 -24.88 11.63
CA TRP A 94 -10.26 -25.15 13.06
C TRP A 94 -11.06 -24.28 14.04
N VAL A 95 -12.01 -23.47 13.56
CA VAL A 95 -12.95 -22.64 14.36
C VAL A 95 -12.34 -21.36 14.93
N TRP A 96 -11.99 -20.38 14.08
CA TRP A 96 -11.84 -18.95 14.46
C TRP A 96 -12.02 -18.03 13.23
N ASN A 97 -13.15 -18.15 12.53
CA ASN A 97 -13.35 -17.50 11.22
C ASN A 97 -13.21 -15.97 11.28
N ASP A 98 -13.76 -15.33 12.32
CA ASP A 98 -13.72 -13.86 12.45
C ASP A 98 -12.33 -13.33 12.80
N VAL A 99 -11.61 -14.00 13.71
CA VAL A 99 -10.24 -13.66 14.07
C VAL A 99 -9.29 -13.92 12.90
N LEU A 100 -9.48 -15.01 12.16
CA LEU A 100 -8.70 -15.30 10.96
C LEU A 100 -8.98 -14.33 9.82
N ASN A 101 -10.23 -13.90 9.65
CA ASN A 101 -10.58 -12.84 8.69
C ASN A 101 -9.89 -11.52 9.06
N PHE A 102 -9.86 -11.16 10.35
CA PHE A 102 -9.11 -9.99 10.81
C PHE A 102 -7.63 -10.05 10.42
N PHE A 103 -6.92 -11.12 10.78
CA PHE A 103 -5.47 -11.23 10.57
C PHE A 103 -5.06 -11.52 9.12
N LEU A 104 -5.81 -12.35 8.39
CA LEU A 104 -5.41 -12.83 7.06
C LEU A 104 -6.09 -12.06 5.94
N ALA A 105 -7.29 -11.52 6.15
CA ALA A 105 -8.02 -10.80 5.11
C ALA A 105 -7.89 -9.27 5.22
N TYR A 106 -7.92 -8.72 6.43
CA TYR A 106 -7.97 -7.27 6.62
C TYR A 106 -6.62 -6.64 7.00
N LEU A 107 -5.85 -7.30 7.88
CA LEU A 107 -4.57 -6.79 8.36
C LEU A 107 -3.55 -6.50 7.24
N PRO A 108 -3.36 -7.36 6.21
CA PRO A 108 -2.41 -7.08 5.14
C PRO A 108 -2.82 -5.86 4.30
N ALA A 109 -4.13 -5.67 4.09
CA ALA A 109 -4.66 -4.53 3.33
C ALA A 109 -4.47 -3.22 4.11
N ILE A 110 -4.76 -3.23 5.41
CA ILE A 110 -4.51 -2.08 6.29
C ILE A 110 -3.02 -1.76 6.32
N LEU A 111 -2.15 -2.75 6.53
CA LEU A 111 -0.70 -2.54 6.57
C LEU A 111 -0.16 -1.97 5.25
N PHE A 112 -0.63 -2.48 4.11
CA PHE A 112 -0.22 -1.97 2.80
C PHE A 112 -0.67 -0.51 2.59
N LEU A 113 -1.92 -0.18 2.92
CA LEU A 113 -2.43 1.18 2.86
C LEU A 113 -1.64 2.10 3.81
N THR A 114 -1.40 1.68 5.05
CA THR A 114 -0.61 2.45 6.03
C THR A 114 0.80 2.71 5.54
N MET A 115 1.50 1.68 5.02
CA MET A 115 2.86 1.81 4.51
C MET A 115 2.91 2.77 3.32
N ARG A 116 1.96 2.64 2.39
CA ARG A 116 1.84 3.53 1.23
C ARG A 116 1.58 4.97 1.66
N THR A 117 0.61 5.20 2.53
CA THR A 117 0.27 6.54 3.04
C THR A 117 1.46 7.15 3.78
N THR A 118 2.17 6.35 4.59
CA THR A 118 3.38 6.82 5.28
C THR A 118 4.46 7.22 4.28
N ALA A 119 4.72 6.40 3.25
CA ALA A 119 5.70 6.71 2.22
C ALA A 119 5.33 7.98 1.44
N THR A 120 4.06 8.14 1.02
CA THR A 120 3.61 9.33 0.29
C THR A 120 3.69 10.59 1.15
N THR A 121 3.33 10.52 2.44
CA THR A 121 3.50 11.62 3.39
C THR A 121 4.97 11.99 3.57
N LEU A 122 5.87 11.02 3.76
CA LEU A 122 7.31 11.27 3.94
C LEU A 122 7.93 11.92 2.70
N VAL A 123 7.61 11.44 1.50
CA VAL A 123 8.09 12.05 0.25
C VAL A 123 7.50 13.46 0.08
N GLY A 124 6.24 13.68 0.45
CA GLY A 124 5.60 15.00 0.43
C GLY A 124 6.27 16.00 1.38
N LEU A 125 6.55 15.59 2.62
CA LEU A 125 7.29 16.40 3.60
C LEU A 125 8.71 16.71 3.14
N TRP A 126 9.41 15.71 2.59
CA TRP A 126 10.74 15.90 2.01
C TRP A 126 10.71 16.91 0.86
N ALA A 127 9.75 16.81 -0.07
CA ALA A 127 9.63 17.73 -1.20
C ALA A 127 9.37 19.18 -0.74
N LEU A 128 8.52 19.37 0.29
CA LEU A 128 8.32 20.68 0.90
C LEU A 128 9.58 21.21 1.58
N SER A 129 10.31 20.36 2.31
CA SER A 129 11.58 20.72 2.94
C SER A 129 12.62 21.14 1.90
N ALA A 130 12.78 20.36 0.83
CA ALA A 130 13.69 20.63 -0.27
C ALA A 130 13.35 21.96 -0.97
N SER A 131 12.06 22.28 -1.13
CA SER A 131 11.63 23.54 -1.76
C SER A 131 11.98 24.82 -0.98
N ARG A 132 12.30 24.69 0.32
CA ARG A 132 12.63 25.81 1.22
C ARG A 132 14.14 26.04 1.35
N ARG A 133 14.97 25.06 0.96
CA ARG A 133 16.41 25.25 0.76
C ARG A 133 16.61 26.09 -0.51
#